data_AF-A0A3D4TH71-F1
#
_entry.id   AF-A0A3D4TH71-F1
#
_cell.length_a   1.000
_cell.length_b   1.000
_cell.length_c   1.000
_cell.angle_alpha   90.00
_cell.angle_beta   90.00
_cell.angle_gamma   90.00
#
_symmetry.space_group_name_H-M   'P 1'
#
loop_
_entity.id
_entity.type
_entity.pdbx_description
1 polymer ?
#
loop_
_entity_poly.entity_id
_entity_poly.type
_entity_poly.pdbx_seq_one_letter_code
_entity_poly.pdbx_strand_id
1 'polypeptide(L)'
;ILDIGPQTAAQYAQLIEKAGTVVWNGPVGVFEFEAFSKGTEALARAIAGSKAFSIAGGGDTLAAVDKFDIARQVSYISTGGGAFLEFLE
;
A
#
# COMPACT_ATOMS: atom_id res chain seq x y z
N ILE A 1 4.69 13.11 13.40
CA ILE A 1 3.73 11.98 13.29
C ILE A 1 4.44 10.91 12.47
N LEU A 2 4.51 9.66 12.96
CA LEU A 2 5.36 8.60 12.36
C LEU A 2 4.56 7.44 11.74
N ASP A 3 3.28 7.30 12.07
CA ASP A 3 2.34 6.36 11.46
C ASP A 3 0.92 6.92 11.64
N ILE A 4 -0.04 6.41 10.88
CA ILE A 4 -1.45 6.68 11.10
C ILE A 4 -1.99 5.87 12.29
N GLY A 5 -2.99 6.42 12.98
CA GLY A 5 -3.64 5.72 14.08
C GLY A 5 -4.53 4.56 13.62
N PRO A 6 -4.90 3.63 14.52
CA PRO A 6 -5.69 2.44 14.18
C PRO A 6 -7.08 2.78 13.63
N GLN A 7 -7.68 3.90 14.08
CA GLN A 7 -8.98 4.35 13.58
C GLN A 7 -8.90 4.81 12.12
N THR A 8 -7.86 5.57 11.76
CA THR A 8 -7.60 6.00 10.38
C THR A 8 -7.29 4.80 9.48
N ALA A 9 -6.46 3.88 9.95
CA ALA A 9 -6.14 2.66 9.21
C ALA A 9 -7.40 1.82 8.91
N ALA A 10 -8.29 1.65 9.89
CA ALA A 10 -9.56 0.95 9.70
C ALA A 10 -10.49 1.65 8.70
N GLN A 11 -10.57 2.99 8.76
CA GLN A 11 -11.35 3.76 7.79
C GLN A 11 -10.80 3.61 6.37
N TYR A 12 -9.47 3.67 6.20
CA TYR A 12 -8.84 3.51 4.89
C TYR A 12 -9.04 2.09 4.34
N ALA A 13 -8.94 1.07 5.18
CA ALA A 13 -9.23 -0.31 4.80
C ALA A 13 -10.66 -0.47 4.25
N GLN A 14 -11.65 0.14 4.89
CA GLN A 14 -13.05 0.12 4.42
C GLN A 14 -13.25 0.84 3.07
N LEU A 15 -12.47 1.89 2.80
CA LEU A 15 -12.50 2.58 1.51
C LEU A 15 -11.89 1.71 0.40
N ILE A 16 -10.76 1.05 0.69
CA ILE A 16 -10.08 0.13 -0.23
C ILE A 16 -10.97 -1.07 -0.59
N GLU A 17 -11.72 -1.61 0.36
CA GLU A 17 -12.64 -2.73 0.12
C GLU A 17 -13.75 -2.37 -0.89
N LYS A 18 -14.16 -1.10 -0.93
CA LYS A 18 -15.20 -0.60 -1.83
C LYS A 18 -14.66 -0.14 -3.19
N ALA A 19 -13.34 -0.07 -3.36
CA ALA A 19 -12.72 0.42 -4.58
C ALA A 19 -12.85 -0.60 -5.73
N GLY A 20 -13.03 -0.10 -6.96
CA GLY A 20 -12.88 -0.91 -8.17
C GLY A 20 -11.43 -1.05 -8.64
N THR A 21 -10.61 -0.04 -8.33
CA THR A 21 -9.19 0.04 -8.68
C THR A 21 -8.43 0.74 -7.57
N VAL A 22 -7.22 0.28 -7.25
CA VAL A 22 -6.32 0.90 -6.27
C VAL A 22 -4.97 1.18 -6.93
N VAL A 23 -4.50 2.41 -6.81
CA VAL A 23 -3.12 2.80 -7.12
C VAL A 23 -2.42 3.06 -5.79
N TRP A 24 -1.38 2.29 -5.49
CA TRP A 24 -0.62 2.39 -4.25
C TRP A 24 0.81 2.89 -4.54
N ASN A 25 1.12 4.07 -4.02
CA ASN A 25 2.43 4.70 -4.13
C ASN A 25 2.81 5.32 -2.78
N GLY A 26 3.45 4.52 -1.93
CA GLY A 26 4.03 4.96 -0.67
C GLY A 26 3.35 4.38 0.58
N PRO A 27 4.13 4.13 1.64
CA PRO A 27 3.60 3.75 2.95
C PRO A 27 2.92 4.94 3.66
N VAL A 28 2.16 4.66 4.71
CA VAL A 28 1.48 5.69 5.55
C VAL A 28 2.20 5.94 6.88
N GLY A 29 3.37 5.35 7.06
CA GLY A 29 4.22 5.48 8.23
C GLY A 29 5.65 5.03 7.94
N VAL A 30 6.54 5.20 8.92
CA VAL A 30 7.94 4.75 8.87
C VAL A 30 8.00 3.24 9.13
N PHE A 31 7.45 2.49 8.17
CA PHE A 31 7.10 1.08 8.29
C PHE A 31 8.30 0.15 8.54
N GLU A 32 9.52 0.63 8.35
CA GLU A 32 10.77 -0.05 8.67
C GLU A 32 10.84 -0.39 10.17
N PHE A 33 10.30 0.48 11.03
CA PHE A 33 10.19 0.26 12.47
C PHE A 33 8.84 -0.38 12.81
N GLU A 34 8.84 -1.51 13.52
CA GLU A 34 7.62 -2.23 13.88
C GLU A 34 6.61 -1.37 14.67
N ALA A 35 7.10 -0.46 15.52
CA ALA A 35 6.26 0.47 16.27
C ALA A 35 5.45 1.44 15.39
N PHE A 36 5.85 1.63 14.12
CA PHE A 36 5.27 2.56 13.16
C PHE A 36 4.87 1.88 11.84
N SER A 37 4.74 0.54 11.84
CA SER A 37 4.42 -0.24 10.64
C SER A 37 2.95 -0.63 10.54
N LYS A 38 2.14 -0.41 11.58
CA LYS A 38 0.79 -0.99 11.68
C LYS A 38 -0.21 -0.34 10.74
N GLY A 39 -0.10 0.97 10.50
CA GLY A 39 -0.90 1.64 9.49
C GLY A 39 -0.63 1.10 8.09
N THR A 40 0.66 1.00 7.73
CA THR A 40 1.07 0.46 6.42
C THR A 40 0.69 -1.01 6.26
N GLU A 41 0.86 -1.83 7.32
CA GLU A 41 0.43 -3.23 7.33
C GLU A 41 -1.08 -3.34 7.08
N ALA A 42 -1.89 -2.53 7.77
CA ALA A 42 -3.34 -2.56 7.61
C ALA A 42 -3.78 -2.21 6.18
N LEU A 43 -3.17 -1.20 5.55
CA LEU A 43 -3.43 -0.87 4.15
C LEU A 43 -2.98 -1.98 3.21
N ALA A 44 -1.78 -2.51 3.40
CA ALA A 44 -1.25 -3.61 2.59
C ALA A 44 -2.19 -4.83 2.62
N ARG A 45 -2.67 -5.21 3.82
CA ARG A 45 -3.62 -6.32 3.98
C ARG A 45 -4.98 -6.01 3.35
N ALA A 46 -5.47 -4.77 3.46
CA ALA A 46 -6.71 -4.35 2.82
C ALA A 46 -6.61 -4.40 1.29
N ILE A 47 -5.50 -3.96 0.71
CA ILE A 47 -5.24 -4.04 -0.73
C ILE A 47 -5.19 -5.50 -1.19
N ALA A 48 -4.44 -6.34 -0.47
CA ALA A 48 -4.29 -7.76 -0.78
C ALA A 48 -5.60 -8.56 -0.67
N GLY A 49 -6.51 -8.15 0.22
CA GLY A 49 -7.82 -8.77 0.40
C GLY A 49 -8.93 -8.18 -0.47
N SER A 50 -8.67 -7.08 -1.19
CA SER A 50 -9.67 -6.39 -2.01
C SER A 50 -9.89 -7.10 -3.36
N LYS A 51 -11.08 -6.92 -3.93
CA LYS A 51 -11.39 -7.34 -5.31
C LYS A 51 -10.95 -6.31 -6.36
N ALA A 52 -10.45 -5.16 -5.92
CA ALA A 52 -9.98 -4.10 -6.78
C ALA A 52 -8.80 -4.57 -7.66
N PHE A 53 -8.74 -4.07 -8.88
CA PHE A 53 -7.48 -4.13 -9.63
C PHE A 53 -6.44 -3.24 -8.94
N SER A 54 -5.34 -3.82 -8.47
CA SER A 54 -4.34 -3.10 -7.66
C SER A 54 -3.02 -2.94 -8.39
N ILE A 55 -2.53 -1.69 -8.46
CA ILE A 55 -1.22 -1.35 -8.98
C ILE A 55 -0.37 -0.80 -7.84
N ALA A 56 0.78 -1.42 -7.56
CA ALA A 56 1.78 -0.91 -6.63
C ALA A 56 3.00 -0.38 -7.39
N GLY A 57 3.50 0.80 -7.05
CA GLY A 57 4.71 1.36 -7.66
C GLY A 57 5.45 2.31 -6.71
N GLY A 58 6.75 2.47 -6.94
CA GLY A 58 7.66 3.22 -6.06
C GLY A 58 8.45 2.32 -5.10
N GLY A 59 9.72 2.63 -4.85
CA GLY A 59 10.65 1.78 -4.10
C GLY A 59 10.15 1.39 -2.72
N ASP A 60 9.66 2.37 -1.95
CA ASP A 60 9.15 2.14 -0.60
C ASP A 60 7.87 1.28 -0.59
N THR A 61 7.01 1.45 -1.60
CA THR A 61 5.82 0.59 -1.78
C THR A 61 6.22 -0.86 -2.02
N LEU A 62 7.21 -1.09 -2.88
CA LEU A 62 7.70 -2.43 -3.18
C LEU A 62 8.35 -3.07 -1.95
N ALA A 63 9.10 -2.30 -1.16
CA ALA A 63 9.65 -2.75 0.12
C ALA A 63 8.54 -3.11 1.13
N ALA A 64 7.43 -2.36 1.18
CA ALA A 64 6.28 -2.71 2.00
C ALA A 64 5.55 -3.98 1.49
N VAL A 65 5.37 -4.12 0.17
CA VAL A 65 4.80 -5.33 -0.47
C VAL A 65 5.59 -6.58 -0.10
N ASP A 66 6.93 -6.50 -0.15
CA ASP A 66 7.82 -7.58 0.22
C ASP A 66 7.78 -7.88 1.73
N LYS A 67 7.92 -6.84 2.57
CA LYS A 67 7.87 -6.98 4.04
C LYS A 67 6.61 -7.67 4.54
N PHE A 68 5.46 -7.39 3.93
CA PHE A 68 4.18 -7.97 4.34
C PHE A 68 3.79 -9.22 3.54
N ASP A 69 4.64 -9.70 2.63
CA ASP A 69 4.42 -10.90 1.81
C ASP A 69 3.07 -10.87 1.07
N ILE A 70 2.82 -9.76 0.35
CA ILE A 70 1.59 -9.57 -0.43
C ILE A 70 1.81 -9.48 -1.95
N ALA A 71 3.01 -9.79 -2.42
CA ALA A 71 3.37 -9.63 -3.83
C ALA A 71 2.47 -10.43 -4.79
N ARG A 72 1.96 -11.59 -4.35
CA ARG A 72 1.07 -12.45 -5.17
C ARG A 72 -0.38 -11.99 -5.21
N GLN A 73 -0.75 -11.06 -4.32
CA GLN A 73 -2.11 -10.56 -4.16
C GLN A 73 -2.30 -9.19 -4.83
N VAL A 74 -1.20 -8.50 -5.15
CA VAL A 74 -1.23 -7.26 -5.94
C VAL A 74 -1.34 -7.62 -7.43
N SER A 75 -2.23 -6.94 -8.17
CA SER A 75 -2.48 -7.27 -9.58
C SER A 75 -1.32 -6.90 -10.50
N TYR A 76 -0.64 -5.78 -10.23
CA TYR A 76 0.53 -5.34 -11.00
C TYR A 76 1.54 -4.61 -10.09
N ILE A 77 2.81 -4.96 -10.22
CA ILE A 77 3.92 -4.31 -9.52
C ILE A 77 4.79 -3.58 -10.53
N SER A 78 4.80 -2.25 -10.45
CA SER A 78 5.66 -1.41 -11.28
C SER A 78 7.04 -1.25 -10.65
N THR A 79 8.06 -1.68 -11.38
CA THR A 79 9.48 -1.43 -11.05
C THR A 79 10.02 -0.16 -11.70
N GLY A 80 9.15 0.66 -12.31
CA GLY A 80 9.53 1.86 -13.07
C GLY A 80 9.98 3.05 -12.21
N GLY A 81 9.85 2.98 -10.88
CA GLY A 81 10.29 4.05 -9.97
C GLY A 81 9.70 5.42 -10.35
N GLY A 82 10.56 6.38 -10.69
CA GLY A 82 10.14 7.71 -11.13
C GLY A 82 9.33 7.72 -12.43
N ALA A 83 9.63 6.82 -13.39
CA ALA A 83 8.88 6.75 -14.64
C ALA A 83 7.41 6.32 -14.43
N PHE A 84 7.14 5.56 -13.36
CA PHE A 84 5.76 5.22 -12.97
C PHE A 84 5.00 6.45 -12.46
N LEU A 85 5.67 7.34 -11.72
CA LEU A 85 5.09 8.58 -11.23
C LEU A 85 4.85 9.55 -12.38
N GLU A 86 5.84 9.76 -13.25
CA GLU A 86 5.71 10.63 -14.43
C GLU A 86 4.58 10.20 -15.37
N PHE A 87 4.26 8.89 -15.43
CA PHE A 87 3.12 8.40 -16.20
C PHE A 87 1.76 8.74 -15.58
N LEU A 88 1.70 8.93 -14.26
CA LEU A 88 0.47 9.21 -13.51
C LEU A 88 0.21 10.72 -13.31
N GLU A 89 1.23 11.56 -13.48
CA GLU A 89 1.15 13.04 -13.44
C GLU A 89 0.41 13.62 -14.65
#